data_AF-A0A972URG9-F1
#
_entry.id   AF-A0A972URG9-F1
#
_cell.length_a   1.000
_cell.length_b   1.000
_cell.length_c   1.000
_cell.angle_alpha   90.00
_cell.angle_beta   90.00
_cell.angle_gamma   90.00
#
_symmetry.space_group_name_H-M   'P 1'
#
loop_
_entity.id
_entity.type
_entity.pdbx_description
1 polymer ?
#
loop_
_entity_poly.entity_id
_entity_poly.type
_entity_poly.pdbx_seq_one_letter_code
_entity_poly.pdbx_strand_id
1 'polypeptide(L)' 'FYMDIVRRVKDNFGIPTFAYQVSGEYAMLKSAVAAGWVDSDRIFTESLLAFKRAGADGILTYAAVEIAERLKAG' A
#
# COMPACT_ATOMS: atom_id res chain seq x y z
N PHE A 1 0.88 -3.04 -7.90
CA PHE A 1 1.38 -3.26 -9.27
C PHE A 1 1.07 -2.13 -10.26
N TYR A 2 -0.12 -1.50 -10.24
CA TYR A 2 -0.55 -0.52 -11.26
C TYR A 2 -0.34 0.96 -10.86
N MET A 3 0.81 1.28 -10.26
CA MET A 3 1.07 2.64 -9.73
C MET A 3 1.14 3.70 -10.83
N ASP A 4 1.61 3.32 -12.01
CA ASP A 4 1.66 4.17 -13.18
C ASP A 4 0.26 4.57 -13.66
N ILE A 5 -0.73 3.68 -13.55
CA ILE A 5 -2.12 3.98 -13.86
C ILE A 5 -2.73 4.91 -12.81
N VAL A 6 -2.49 4.65 -11.52
CA VAL A 6 -2.92 5.56 -10.44
C VAL A 6 -2.38 6.97 -10.69
N ARG A 7 -1.11 7.07 -11.11
CA ARG A 7 -0.50 8.36 -11.43
C ARG A 7 -1.18 9.06 -12.59
N ARG A 8 -1.41 8.34 -13.71
CA ARG A 8 -2.11 8.90 -14.88
C ARG A 8 -3.53 9.35 -14.55
N VAL A 9 -4.26 8.58 -13.74
CA VAL A 9 -5.61 8.95 -13.28
C VAL A 9 -5.54 10.23 -12.43
N LYS A 10 -4.62 10.30 -11.46
CA LYS A 10 -4.47 11.47 -10.61
C LYS A 10 -4.10 12.72 -11.40
N ASP A 11 -3.13 12.62 -12.31
CA ASP A 11 -2.64 13.74 -13.12
C ASP A 11 -3.71 14.21 -14.13
N ASN A 12 -4.51 13.31 -14.72
CA ASN A 12 -5.51 13.66 -15.73
C ASN A 12 -6.80 14.24 -15.14
N PHE A 13 -7.28 13.70 -14.02
CA PHE A 13 -8.58 14.08 -13.47
C PHE A 13 -8.49 14.98 -12.25
N GLY A 14 -7.39 14.94 -11.47
CA GLY A 14 -7.22 15.78 -10.28
C GLY A 14 -8.20 15.49 -9.12
N ILE A 15 -9.05 14.46 -9.23
CA ILE A 15 -10.08 14.12 -8.25
C ILE A 15 -9.56 13.16 -7.16
N PRO A 16 -10.28 13.02 -6.03
CA PRO A 16 -9.98 11.99 -5.04
C PRO A 16 -9.91 10.59 -5.68
N THR A 17 -8.75 9.95 -5.59
CA THR A 17 -8.45 8.67 -6.21
C THR A 17 -8.10 7.64 -5.13
N PHE A 18 -8.82 6.52 -5.12
CA PHE A 18 -8.57 5.43 -4.18
C PHE A 18 -7.94 4.26 -4.91
N ALA A 19 -6.98 3.61 -4.26
CA ALA A 19 -6.35 2.38 -4.77
C ALA A 19 -6.65 1.22 -3.82
N TYR A 20 -6.83 0.01 -4.37
CA TYR A 20 -6.99 -1.20 -3.58
C TYR A 20 -5.70 -2.03 -3.66
N GLN A 21 -5.03 -2.22 -2.52
CA GLN A 21 -4.04 -3.27 -2.36
C GLN A 21 -4.76 -4.60 -2.23
N VAL A 22 -4.85 -5.31 -3.36
CA VAL A 22 -5.68 -6.50 -3.49
C VAL A 22 -5.13 -7.68 -2.67
N SER A 23 -5.97 -8.70 -2.46
CA SER A 23 -5.65 -9.86 -1.61
C SER A 23 -4.37 -10.57 -2.02
N GLY A 24 -4.12 -10.72 -3.32
CA GLY A 24 -2.89 -11.31 -3.84
C GLY A 24 -1.64 -10.51 -3.51
N GLU A 25 -1.70 -9.18 -3.57
CA GLU A 25 -0.59 -8.29 -3.20
C GLU A 25 -0.27 -8.42 -1.71
N TYR A 26 -1.30 -8.40 -0.85
CA TYR A 26 -1.14 -8.59 0.59
C TYR A 26 -0.57 -9.97 0.93
N ALA A 27 -1.14 -11.04 0.37
CA ALA A 27 -0.69 -12.41 0.61
C ALA A 27 0.75 -12.63 0.15
N MET A 28 1.15 -12.05 -0.99
CA MET A 28 2.52 -12.09 -1.47
C MET A 28 3.49 -11.47 -0.47
N LEU A 29 3.18 -10.30 0.09
CA LEU A 29 4.02 -9.67 1.10
C LEU A 29 4.08 -10.50 2.39
N LYS A 30 2.94 -10.98 2.89
CA LYS A 30 2.91 -11.85 4.08
C LYS A 30 3.73 -13.14 3.89
N SER A 31 3.68 -13.75 2.71
CA SER A 31 4.49 -14.93 2.39
C SER A 31 5.99 -14.60 2.36
N ALA A 32 6.40 -13.47 1.78
CA ALA A 32 7.80 -13.05 1.77
C ALA A 32 8.33 -12.75 3.18
N VAL A 33 7.50 -12.16 4.05
CA VAL A 33 7.81 -11.96 5.47
C VAL A 33 7.94 -13.29 6.20
N ALA A 34 7.01 -14.22 6.00
CA ALA A 34 7.05 -15.54 6.62
C ALA A 34 8.28 -16.36 6.20
N ALA A 35 8.76 -16.15 4.97
CA ALA A 35 10.00 -16.75 4.46
C ALA A 35 11.28 -16.03 4.93
N GLY A 36 11.15 -14.91 5.66
CA GLY A 36 12.28 -14.11 6.15
C GLY A 36 13.01 -13.32 5.06
N TRP A 37 12.41 -13.14 3.87
CA TRP A 37 13.05 -12.44 2.75
C TRP A 37 13.04 -10.93 2.90
N VAL A 38 12.05 -10.41 3.61
CA VAL A 38 11.85 -8.98 3.83
C VAL A 38 11.39 -8.73 5.27
N ASP A 39 11.72 -7.55 5.78
CA ASP A 39 11.21 -7.07 7.05
C ASP A 39 9.72 -6.71 6.93
N SER A 40 8.88 -7.26 7.81
CA SER A 40 7.42 -7.06 7.80
C SER A 40 7.06 -5.58 7.86
N ASP A 41 7.65 -4.91 8.83
CA ASP A 41 7.28 -3.58 9.19
C ASP A 41 7.59 -2.60 8.06
N ARG A 42 8.80 -2.72 7.52
CA ARG A 42 9.30 -1.90 6.42
C ARG A 42 8.54 -2.17 5.12
N ILE A 43 8.27 -3.43 4.78
CA ILE A 43 7.69 -3.75 3.46
C ILE A 43 6.25 -3.27 3.33
N PHE A 44 5.42 -3.41 4.38
CA PHE A 44 4.05 -2.91 4.35
C PHE A 44 4.01 -1.38 4.29
N THR A 45 4.84 -0.70 5.08
CA THR A 45 4.93 0.76 5.04
C THR A 45 5.41 1.25 3.67
N GLU A 46 6.44 0.64 3.09
CA GLU A 46 6.96 1.00 1.77
C GLU A 46 5.90 0.80 0.66
N SER A 47 5.14 -0.30 0.73
CA SER A 47 4.05 -0.57 -0.21
C SER A 47 2.97 0.51 -0.18
N LEU A 48 2.50 0.90 1.02
CA LEU A 48 1.47 1.93 1.18
C LEU A 48 2.00 3.33 0.81
N LEU A 49 3.26 3.64 1.12
CA LEU A 49 3.90 4.88 0.68
C LEU A 49 4.03 4.94 -0.85
N ALA A 50 4.25 3.82 -1.53
CA ALA A 50 4.26 3.77 -2.98
C ALA A 50 2.91 4.15 -3.59
N PHE A 51 1.79 3.67 -3.02
CA PHE A 51 0.44 4.09 -3.43
C PHE A 51 0.22 5.59 -3.19
N LYS A 52 0.61 6.09 -2.01
CA LYS A 52 0.49 7.52 -1.69
C LYS A 52 1.28 8.38 -2.67
N ARG A 53 2.52 7.99 -2.98
CA ARG A 53 3.40 8.66 -3.96
C ARG A 53 2.84 8.61 -5.38
N ALA A 54 2.19 7.51 -5.76
CA ALA A 54 1.54 7.38 -7.05
C ALA A 54 0.35 8.35 -7.21
N GLY A 55 -0.20 8.88 -6.13
CA GLY A 55 -1.29 9.85 -6.15
C GLY A 55 -2.60 9.36 -5.53
N ALA A 56 -2.59 8.20 -4.87
CA ALA A 56 -3.76 7.72 -4.14
C ALA A 56 -4.02 8.60 -2.91
N ASP A 57 -5.26 9.08 -2.76
CA ASP A 57 -5.72 9.84 -1.61
C ASP A 57 -6.14 8.91 -0.46
N GLY A 58 -6.66 7.72 -0.81
CA GLY A 58 -6.98 6.64 0.11
C GLY A 58 -6.54 5.28 -0.43
N ILE A 59 -6.22 4.36 0.48
CA ILE A 59 -5.79 3.00 0.14
C ILE A 59 -6.67 2.02 0.88
N LEU A 60 -7.40 1.18 0.14
CA LEU A 60 -8.08 0.02 0.69
C LEU A 60 -7.02 -1.08 0.84
N THR A 61 -6.89 -1.66 2.02
CA THR A 61 -5.88 -2.70 2.28
C THR A 61 -6.27 -3.57 3.48
N TYR A 62 -5.92 -4.84 3.42
CA TYR A 62 -6.01 -5.77 4.55
C TYR A 62 -5.03 -5.46 5.67
N ALA A 63 -3.94 -4.72 5.39
CA ALA A 63 -2.95 -4.30 6.37
C ALA A 63 -3.36 -3.05 7.17
N ALA A 64 -4.57 -2.52 6.96
CA ALA A 64 -4.99 -1.23 7.52
C ALA A 64 -4.92 -1.19 9.05
N VAL A 65 -5.40 -2.24 9.73
CA VAL A 65 -5.41 -2.32 11.19
C VAL A 65 -3.98 -2.37 11.73
N GLU A 66 -3.16 -3.30 11.22
CA GLU A 66 -1.75 -3.47 11.61
C GLU A 66 -0.95 -2.17 11.44
N ILE A 67 -1.13 -1.47 10.33
CA ILE A 67 -0.43 -0.20 10.07
C ILE A 67 -0.94 0.92 10.97
N ALA A 68 -2.25 0.99 11.21
CA ALA A 68 -2.83 2.02 12.09
C ALA A 68 -2.36 1.86 13.54
N GLU A 69 -2.29 0.62 14.05
CA GLU A 69 -1.75 0.33 15.38
C GLU A 69 -0.29 0.77 15.50
N ARG A 70 0.53 0.47 14.49
CA ARG A 70 1.93 0.89 14.45
C ARG A 70 2.10 2.40 14.41
N LEU A 71 1.31 3.10 13.57
CA LEU A 71 1.34 4.57 13.50
C LEU A 71 0.94 5.24 14.81
N LYS A 72 0.08 4.60 15.61
CA LYS A 72 -0.32 5.09 16.93
C LYS A 72 0.73 4.83 18.02
N ALA A 73 1.57 3.82 17.83
CA ALA A 73 2.64 3.46 18.77
C ALA A 73 3.91 4.31 18.64
N GLY A 74 4.04 5.07 17.55
CA GLY A 74 5.07 6.11 17.35
C GLY A 74 4.61 7.48 17.83
#